data_AF-A0A956L8L7-F1
#
_entry.id   AF-A0A956L8L7-F1
#
_cell.length_a   1.000
_cell.length_b   1.000
_cell.length_c   1.000
_cell.angle_alpha   90.00
_cell.angle_beta   90.00
_cell.angle_gamma   90.00
#
_symmetry.space_group_name_H-M   'P 1'
#
loop_
_entity.id
_entity.type
_entity.pdbx_description
1 polymer ?
#
loop_
_entity_poly.entity_id
_entity_poly.type
_entity_poly.pdbx_seq_one_letter_code
_entity_poly.pdbx_strand_id
1 'polypeptide(L)'
;MTTVSEPGAAAGAPAPARATPIHLPEQSLRHDVRAVKVVWQREMIRFSQDKVRILTSLLQPLLYMFVLGTGLSSLTRGATGDVNLRTFMFPGVLAVSVLFTAMFSAVSIVWDREFGFLREMLVAPVRRGSILVGKAIGGATVATIQGAFVLALAPLVGVPYAPVMVLVLLVEMLVLGFSVTAFGLVLAARVKQIQSMMGLMQMVLLPLMFLSGALYPLANLP
;
A
#
# COMPACT_ATOMS: atom_id res chain seq x y z
N MET A 1 38.15 62.35 51.36
CA MET A 1 36.70 62.30 51.11
C MET A 1 36.40 63.11 49.86
N THR A 2 36.38 62.47 48.71
CA THR A 2 35.94 63.05 47.44
C THR A 2 34.90 62.09 46.87
N THR A 3 33.64 62.53 46.90
CA THR A 3 32.47 61.79 46.43
C THR A 3 32.46 61.81 44.91
N VAL A 4 32.67 60.64 44.30
CA VAL A 4 32.43 60.43 42.87
C VAL A 4 30.92 60.34 42.67
N SER A 5 30.36 61.25 41.88
CA SER A 5 29.00 61.18 41.35
C SER A 5 29.00 60.32 40.08
N GLU A 6 28.29 59.19 40.08
CA GLU A 6 27.93 58.49 38.85
C GLU A 6 26.60 59.07 38.31
N PRO A 7 26.54 59.57 37.06
CA PRO A 7 25.28 59.84 36.40
C PRO A 7 24.75 58.55 35.76
N GLY A 8 23.52 58.20 36.12
CA GLY A 8 22.80 57.06 35.59
C GLY A 8 22.65 57.11 34.06
N ALA A 9 23.12 56.06 33.40
CA ALA A 9 22.75 55.72 32.04
C ALA A 9 21.94 54.42 32.09
N ALA A 10 20.63 54.55 32.32
CA ALA A 10 19.68 53.49 32.05
C ALA A 10 19.68 53.23 30.53
N ALA A 11 20.52 52.30 30.10
CA ALA A 11 20.53 51.79 28.74
C ALA A 11 19.12 51.28 28.40
N GLY A 12 18.46 51.95 27.46
CA GLY A 12 17.12 51.62 27.02
C GLY A 12 17.04 50.16 26.61
N ALA A 13 16.17 49.41 27.28
CA ALA A 13 15.87 48.03 26.90
C ALA A 13 15.40 48.00 25.44
N PRO A 14 15.91 47.09 24.59
CA PRO A 14 15.44 46.96 23.22
C PRO A 14 13.94 46.66 23.21
N ALA A 15 13.18 47.46 22.47
CA ALA A 15 11.75 47.29 22.33
C ALA A 15 11.42 45.85 21.90
N PRO A 16 10.40 45.19 22.49
CA PRO A 16 10.05 43.83 22.12
C PRO A 16 9.74 43.79 20.63
N ALA A 17 10.52 42.99 19.89
CA ALA A 17 10.32 42.80 18.46
C ALA A 17 8.85 42.43 18.23
N ARG A 18 8.13 43.26 17.48
CA ARG A 18 6.71 43.03 17.15
C ARG A 18 6.63 41.67 16.45
N ALA A 19 6.11 40.67 17.15
CA ALA A 19 5.85 39.36 16.58
C ALA A 19 4.81 39.55 15.47
N THR A 20 5.28 39.57 14.22
CA THR A 20 4.41 39.58 13.05
C THR A 20 3.56 38.31 13.14
N PRO A 21 2.22 38.42 13.24
CA PRO A 21 1.37 37.24 13.31
C PRO A 21 1.60 36.42 12.04
N ILE A 22 2.19 35.24 12.19
CA ILE A 22 2.37 34.30 11.09
C ILE A 22 0.97 33.80 10.74
N HIS A 23 0.37 34.36 9.70
CA HIS A 23 -0.85 33.84 9.11
C HIS A 23 -0.55 32.44 8.56
N LEU A 24 -0.86 31.41 9.34
CA LEU A 24 -0.96 30.05 8.84
C LEU A 24 -2.10 30.05 7.81
N PRO A 25 -1.81 29.77 6.52
CA PRO A 25 -2.86 29.74 5.50
C PRO A 25 -3.96 28.79 5.96
N GLU A 26 -5.21 29.27 5.94
CA GLU A 26 -6.33 28.48 6.43
C GLU A 26 -6.32 27.11 5.77
N GLN A 27 -6.34 26.06 6.59
CA GLN A 27 -6.34 24.66 6.16
C GLN A 27 -7.66 24.35 5.43
N SER A 28 -7.76 24.77 4.17
CA SER A 28 -8.94 24.53 3.34
C SER A 28 -8.97 23.06 2.91
N LEU A 29 -10.16 22.44 2.97
CA LEU A 29 -10.43 21.09 2.43
C LEU A 29 -9.93 20.92 0.99
N ARG A 30 -9.89 21.99 0.20
CA ARG A 30 -9.35 21.97 -1.17
C ARG A 30 -7.84 21.69 -1.21
N HIS A 31 -7.07 22.13 -0.21
CA HIS A 31 -5.65 21.82 -0.11
C HIS A 31 -5.42 20.36 0.29
N ASP A 32 -6.25 19.84 1.21
CA ASP A 32 -6.19 18.43 1.62
C ASP A 32 -6.51 17.48 0.46
N VAL A 33 -7.58 17.75 -0.31
CA VAL A 33 -7.93 16.94 -1.49
C VAL A 33 -6.85 17.01 -2.58
N ARG A 34 -6.24 18.19 -2.80
CA ARG A 34 -5.12 18.33 -3.74
C ARG A 34 -3.91 17.51 -3.28
N ALA A 35 -3.58 17.53 -1.99
CA ALA A 35 -2.50 16.73 -1.44
C ALA A 35 -2.74 15.23 -1.63
N VAL A 36 -3.95 14.75 -1.33
CA VAL A 36 -4.37 13.35 -1.58
C VAL A 36 -4.18 13.00 -3.05
N LYS A 37 -4.67 13.84 -3.96
CA LYS A 37 -4.55 13.61 -5.41
C LYS A 37 -3.11 13.55 -5.89
N VAL A 38 -2.24 14.45 -5.41
CA VAL A 38 -0.82 14.48 -5.78
C VAL A 38 -0.10 13.22 -5.32
N VAL A 39 -0.35 12.78 -4.08
CA VAL A 39 0.24 11.54 -3.54
C VAL A 39 -0.26 10.33 -4.33
N TRP A 40 -1.55 10.27 -4.65
CA TRP A 40 -2.13 9.23 -5.49
C TRP A 40 -1.51 9.20 -6.89
N GLN A 41 -1.40 10.35 -7.56
CA GLN A 41 -0.77 10.46 -8.87
C GLN A 41 0.69 10.03 -8.85
N ARG A 42 1.44 10.38 -7.79
CA ARG A 42 2.83 9.94 -7.62
C ARG A 42 2.93 8.42 -7.55
N GLU A 43 2.03 7.75 -6.85
CA GLU A 43 1.97 6.28 -6.82
C GLU A 43 1.66 5.70 -8.20
N MET A 44 0.70 6.28 -8.94
CA MET A 44 0.37 5.83 -10.30
C MET A 44 1.55 5.98 -11.26
N ILE A 45 2.25 7.12 -11.22
CA ILE A 45 3.43 7.36 -12.06
C ILE A 45 4.53 6.36 -11.73
N ARG A 46 4.81 6.14 -10.44
CA ARG A 46 5.83 5.18 -9.99
C ARG A 46 5.49 3.76 -10.44
N PHE A 47 4.21 3.38 -10.39
CA PHE A 47 3.73 2.10 -10.89
C PHE A 47 3.93 1.96 -12.41
N SER A 48 3.52 2.95 -13.21
CA SER A 48 3.65 2.88 -14.67
C SER A 48 5.09 2.93 -15.17
N GLN A 49 6.01 3.53 -14.41
CA GLN A 49 7.43 3.54 -14.75
C GLN A 49 8.14 2.21 -14.45
N ASP A 50 7.63 1.46 -13.48
CA ASP A 50 8.23 0.19 -13.03
C ASP A 50 7.72 -1.01 -13.84
N LYS A 51 7.92 -0.96 -15.16
CA LYS A 51 7.43 -1.96 -16.13
C LYS A 51 7.94 -3.36 -15.83
N VAL A 52 9.20 -3.47 -15.39
CA VAL A 52 9.83 -4.74 -15.04
C VAL A 52 9.12 -5.34 -13.82
N ARG A 53 8.80 -4.54 -12.80
CA ARG A 53 8.04 -5.02 -11.64
C ARG A 53 6.64 -5.50 -12.03
N ILE A 54 5.94 -4.80 -12.93
CA ILE A 54 4.63 -5.26 -13.40
C ILE A 54 4.76 -6.66 -14.03
N LEU A 55 5.74 -6.85 -14.92
CA LEU A 55 5.93 -8.12 -15.60
C LEU A 55 6.32 -9.25 -14.63
N THR A 56 7.29 -9.01 -13.74
CA THR A 56 7.74 -10.02 -12.77
C THR A 56 6.66 -10.35 -11.74
N SER A 57 5.83 -9.38 -11.38
CA SER A 57 4.73 -9.56 -10.43
C SER A 57 3.56 -10.38 -11.00
N LEU A 58 3.43 -10.47 -12.33
CA LEU A 58 2.47 -11.35 -13.00
C LEU A 58 3.01 -12.77 -13.15
N LEU A 59 4.33 -12.90 -13.30
CA LEU A 59 4.97 -14.19 -13.53
C LEU A 59 4.80 -15.14 -12.34
N GLN A 60 4.96 -14.65 -11.11
CA GLN A 60 4.86 -15.48 -9.91
C GLN A 60 3.45 -16.08 -9.69
N PRO A 61 2.34 -15.31 -9.72
CA PRO A 61 0.99 -15.85 -9.65
C PRO A 61 0.68 -16.86 -10.76
N LEU A 62 1.13 -16.59 -11.98
CA LEU A 62 0.94 -17.49 -13.12
C LEU A 62 1.72 -18.80 -12.95
N LEU A 63 2.97 -18.72 -12.48
CA LEU A 63 3.76 -19.90 -12.15
C LEU A 63 3.08 -20.71 -11.06
N TYR A 64 2.59 -20.06 -9.99
CA TYR A 64 1.83 -20.74 -8.93
C TYR A 64 0.59 -21.44 -9.48
N MET A 65 -0.19 -20.78 -10.32
CA MET A 65 -1.39 -21.34 -10.93
C MET A 65 -1.09 -22.46 -11.92
N PHE A 66 -0.02 -22.34 -12.71
CA PHE A 66 0.37 -23.38 -13.65
C PHE A 66 0.95 -24.59 -12.92
N VAL A 67 1.90 -24.39 -12.01
CA VAL A 67 2.56 -25.46 -11.26
C VAL A 67 1.59 -26.14 -10.31
N LEU A 68 0.86 -25.41 -9.47
CA LEU A 68 -0.10 -26.03 -8.56
C LEU A 68 -1.38 -26.46 -9.28
N GLY A 69 -1.92 -25.66 -10.20
CA GLY A 69 -3.16 -25.99 -10.90
C GLY A 69 -3.04 -27.17 -11.87
N THR A 70 -1.87 -27.40 -12.48
CA THR A 70 -1.62 -28.61 -13.30
C THR A 70 -1.02 -29.74 -12.47
N GLY A 71 -0.06 -29.44 -11.59
CA GLY A 71 0.63 -30.42 -10.75
C GLY A 71 -0.32 -31.06 -9.73
N LEU A 72 -1.06 -30.27 -8.95
CA LEU A 72 -1.97 -30.80 -7.95
C LEU A 72 -3.19 -31.49 -8.57
N SER A 73 -3.72 -30.94 -9.68
CA SER A 73 -4.79 -31.58 -10.46
C SER A 73 -4.38 -32.95 -11.00
N SER A 74 -3.09 -33.16 -11.31
CA SER A 74 -2.60 -34.47 -11.74
C SER A 74 -2.56 -35.51 -10.61
N LEU A 75 -2.35 -35.06 -9.37
CA LEU A 75 -2.31 -35.90 -8.17
C LEU A 75 -3.70 -36.18 -7.58
N THR A 76 -4.65 -35.23 -7.70
CA THR A 76 -6.01 -35.36 -7.13
C THR A 76 -7.04 -35.94 -8.10
N ARG A 77 -6.62 -36.33 -9.32
CA ARG A 77 -7.48 -36.83 -10.41
C ARG A 77 -8.38 -38.03 -10.03
N GLY A 78 -8.12 -38.69 -8.89
CA GLY A 78 -8.97 -39.77 -8.34
C GLY A 78 -9.69 -39.44 -7.01
N ALA A 79 -9.39 -38.30 -6.37
CA ALA A 79 -9.90 -37.97 -5.03
C ALA A 79 -10.98 -36.86 -5.03
N THR A 80 -11.00 -35.98 -6.02
CA THR A 80 -11.81 -34.73 -5.99
C THR A 80 -12.98 -34.68 -6.97
N GLY A 81 -13.36 -35.82 -7.59
CA GLY A 81 -14.58 -35.97 -8.41
C GLY A 81 -14.89 -34.80 -9.35
N ASP A 82 -14.35 -34.78 -10.56
CA ASP A 82 -14.67 -33.86 -11.67
C ASP A 82 -14.62 -32.32 -11.40
N VAL A 83 -14.29 -31.88 -10.18
CA VAL A 83 -14.13 -30.45 -9.87
C VAL A 83 -12.81 -29.95 -10.44
N ASN A 84 -12.90 -28.98 -11.34
CA ASN A 84 -11.74 -28.34 -11.96
C ASN A 84 -11.00 -27.49 -10.91
N LEU A 85 -9.94 -28.05 -10.33
CA LEU A 85 -9.14 -27.44 -9.26
C LEU A 85 -8.64 -26.03 -9.63
N ARG A 86 -8.41 -25.78 -10.93
CA ARG A 86 -8.01 -24.47 -11.47
C ARG A 86 -9.04 -23.37 -11.19
N THR A 87 -10.33 -23.67 -11.31
CA THR A 87 -11.42 -22.72 -11.06
C THR A 87 -11.55 -22.38 -9.58
N PHE A 88 -11.27 -23.35 -8.69
CA PHE A 88 -11.28 -23.12 -7.25
C PHE A 88 -10.07 -22.29 -6.78
N MET A 89 -8.88 -22.53 -7.34
CA MET A 89 -7.65 -21.85 -6.92
C MET A 89 -7.56 -20.40 -7.44
N PHE A 90 -8.23 -20.08 -8.55
CA PHE A 90 -8.13 -18.78 -9.21
C PHE A 90 -8.44 -17.56 -8.31
N PRO A 91 -9.58 -17.47 -7.59
CA PRO A 91 -9.87 -16.34 -6.70
C PRO A 91 -8.84 -16.21 -5.57
N GLY A 92 -8.28 -17.34 -5.11
CA GLY A 92 -7.22 -17.37 -4.12
C GLY A 92 -5.91 -16.75 -4.64
N VAL A 93 -5.49 -17.13 -5.84
CA VAL A 93 -4.31 -16.56 -6.50
C VAL A 93 -4.49 -15.07 -6.77
N LEU A 94 -5.70 -14.64 -7.17
CA LEU A 94 -6.04 -13.22 -7.30
C LEU A 94 -5.87 -12.48 -5.98
N ALA A 95 -6.48 -12.98 -4.90
CA ALA A 95 -6.41 -12.35 -3.58
C ALA A 95 -4.96 -12.22 -3.10
N VAL A 96 -4.16 -13.28 -3.24
CA VAL A 96 -2.73 -13.27 -2.88
C VAL A 96 -1.97 -12.24 -3.72
N SER A 97 -2.23 -12.14 -5.01
CA SER A 97 -1.58 -11.16 -5.90
C SER A 97 -1.86 -9.71 -5.47
N VAL A 98 -3.13 -9.40 -5.17
CA VAL A 98 -3.54 -8.07 -4.68
C VAL A 98 -2.90 -7.79 -3.33
N LEU A 99 -2.87 -8.78 -2.43
CA LEU A 99 -2.32 -8.66 -1.08
C LEU A 99 -0.82 -8.38 -1.11
N PHE A 100 -0.05 -9.11 -1.92
CA PHE A 100 1.37 -8.83 -2.15
C PHE A 100 1.58 -7.40 -2.64
N THR A 101 0.82 -6.99 -3.66
CA THR A 101 0.93 -5.65 -4.26
C THR A 101 0.64 -4.53 -3.27
N ALA A 102 -0.44 -4.68 -2.51
CA ALA A 102 -0.86 -3.72 -1.49
C ALA A 102 0.18 -3.59 -0.36
N MET A 103 0.79 -4.70 0.05
CA MET A 103 1.89 -4.71 1.03
C MET A 103 3.15 -4.03 0.49
N PHE A 104 3.54 -4.30 -0.76
CA PHE A 104 4.67 -3.60 -1.39
C PHE A 104 4.45 -2.09 -1.47
N SER A 105 3.22 -1.63 -1.74
CA SER A 105 2.89 -0.21 -1.69
C SER A 105 3.11 0.38 -0.28
N ALA A 106 2.75 -0.35 0.78
CA ALA A 106 3.03 0.08 2.15
C ALA A 106 4.55 0.14 2.45
N VAL A 107 5.32 -0.84 1.99
CA VAL A 107 6.79 -0.87 2.15
C VAL A 107 7.46 0.31 1.46
N SER A 108 6.93 0.76 0.30
CA SER A 108 7.48 1.90 -0.43
C SER A 108 7.53 3.20 0.40
N ILE A 109 6.72 3.32 1.46
CA ILE A 109 6.80 4.47 2.38
C ILE A 109 7.98 4.39 3.31
N VAL A 110 8.29 3.18 3.79
CA VAL A 110 9.47 2.97 4.63
C VAL A 110 10.71 3.32 3.80
N TRP A 111 10.74 2.93 2.52
CA TRP A 111 11.72 3.39 1.53
C TRP A 111 11.75 4.91 1.40
N ASP A 112 10.61 5.56 1.09
CA ASP A 112 10.54 7.01 0.94
C ASP A 112 11.02 7.75 2.21
N ARG A 113 10.84 7.16 3.40
CA ARG A 113 11.30 7.71 4.67
C ARG A 113 12.79 7.49 4.91
N GLU A 114 13.31 6.30 4.64
CA GLU A 114 14.70 5.92 4.87
C GLU A 114 15.65 6.71 3.96
N PHE A 115 15.26 6.93 2.70
CA PHE A 115 16.02 7.73 1.73
C PHE A 115 15.79 9.26 1.87
N GLY A 116 15.02 9.70 2.86
CA GLY A 116 14.84 11.13 3.15
C GLY A 116 13.84 11.87 2.26
N PHE A 117 13.28 11.25 1.22
CA PHE A 117 12.24 11.83 0.36
C PHE A 117 11.00 12.28 1.15
N LEU A 118 10.66 11.57 2.23
CA LEU A 118 9.57 11.94 3.11
C LEU A 118 9.90 13.22 3.92
N ARG A 119 11.17 13.49 4.21
CA ARG A 119 11.58 14.72 4.91
C ARG A 119 11.43 15.94 4.01
N GLU A 120 11.80 15.83 2.72
CA GLU A 120 11.55 16.89 1.73
C GLU A 120 10.04 17.16 1.55
N MET A 121 9.22 16.11 1.50
CA MET A 121 7.77 16.25 1.39
C MET A 121 7.11 16.83 2.65
N LEU A 122 7.73 16.68 3.82
CA LEU A 122 7.28 17.28 5.09
C LEU A 122 7.69 18.75 5.26
N VAL A 123 8.57 19.29 4.41
CA VAL A 123 8.84 20.74 4.35
C VAL A 123 7.67 21.48 3.69
N ALA A 124 6.91 20.79 2.82
CA ALA A 124 5.65 21.31 2.32
C ALA A 124 4.59 21.35 3.45
N PRO A 125 3.79 22.41 3.57
CA PRO A 125 2.77 22.55 4.61
C PRO A 125 1.57 21.63 4.35
N VAL A 126 1.77 20.31 4.46
CA VAL A 126 0.77 19.28 4.15
C VAL A 126 0.44 18.47 5.41
N ARG A 127 -0.85 18.27 5.69
CA ARG A 127 -1.31 17.40 6.77
C ARG A 127 -0.85 15.95 6.55
N ARG A 128 -0.26 15.34 7.59
CA ARG A 128 0.18 13.94 7.58
C ARG A 128 -0.96 12.96 7.24
N GLY A 129 -2.18 13.26 7.65
CA GLY A 129 -3.38 12.46 7.34
C GLY A 129 -3.71 12.41 5.85
N SER A 130 -3.61 13.54 5.15
CA SER A 130 -3.87 13.64 3.71
C SER A 130 -2.86 12.82 2.89
N ILE A 131 -1.62 12.73 3.36
CA ILE A 131 -0.58 11.85 2.77
C ILE A 131 -0.94 10.38 2.98
N LEU A 132 -1.38 10.02 4.18
CA LEU A 132 -1.74 8.64 4.52
C LEU A 132 -2.92 8.14 3.68
N VAL A 133 -3.97 8.96 3.55
CA VAL A 133 -5.16 8.65 2.73
C VAL A 133 -4.79 8.57 1.25
N GLY A 134 -4.01 9.52 0.73
CA GLY A 134 -3.55 9.49 -0.66
C GLY A 134 -2.73 8.24 -0.97
N LYS A 135 -1.91 7.78 -0.01
CA LYS A 135 -1.14 6.55 -0.18
C LYS A 135 -1.99 5.29 -0.06
N ALA A 136 -2.96 5.26 0.85
CA ALA A 136 -3.89 4.13 0.96
C ALA A 136 -4.71 3.94 -0.33
N ILE A 137 -5.24 5.04 -0.89
CA ILE A 137 -5.96 5.02 -2.16
C ILE A 137 -5.01 4.66 -3.31
N GLY A 138 -3.78 5.20 -3.30
CA GLY A 138 -2.71 4.86 -4.26
C GLY A 138 -2.43 3.37 -4.30
N GLY A 139 -2.08 2.79 -3.15
CA GLY A 139 -1.80 1.37 -3.02
C GLY A 139 -2.98 0.48 -3.40
N ALA A 140 -4.20 0.84 -2.98
CA ALA A 140 -5.42 0.13 -3.36
C ALA A 140 -5.64 0.14 -4.88
N THR A 141 -5.46 1.29 -5.51
CA THR A 141 -5.62 1.43 -6.97
C THR A 141 -4.56 0.62 -7.71
N VAL A 142 -3.29 0.70 -7.29
CA VAL A 142 -2.20 -0.10 -7.89
C VAL A 142 -2.50 -1.60 -7.76
N ALA A 143 -2.90 -2.05 -6.57
CA ALA A 143 -3.21 -3.45 -6.31
C ALA A 143 -4.41 -3.94 -7.14
N THR A 144 -5.43 -3.09 -7.30
CA THR A 144 -6.59 -3.39 -8.15
C THR A 144 -6.20 -3.48 -9.62
N ILE A 145 -5.42 -2.53 -10.15
CA ILE A 145 -4.94 -2.55 -11.54
C ILE A 145 -4.09 -3.79 -11.79
N GLN A 146 -3.17 -4.10 -10.89
CA GLN A 146 -2.31 -5.27 -11.05
C GLN A 146 -3.10 -6.57 -11.01
N GLY A 147 -4.02 -6.70 -10.06
CA GLY A 147 -4.89 -7.87 -10.03
C GLY A 147 -5.87 -7.92 -11.21
N ALA A 148 -6.26 -6.77 -11.78
CA ALA A 148 -7.08 -6.73 -13.00
C ALA A 148 -6.31 -7.28 -14.20
N PHE A 149 -4.99 -7.09 -14.27
CA PHE A 149 -4.15 -7.77 -15.26
C PHE A 149 -4.14 -9.29 -15.05
N VAL A 150 -4.09 -9.77 -13.81
CA VAL A 150 -4.21 -11.21 -13.52
C VAL A 150 -5.60 -11.74 -13.91
N LEU A 151 -6.66 -10.98 -13.62
CA LEU A 151 -8.03 -11.31 -14.00
C LEU A 151 -8.23 -11.32 -15.52
N ALA A 152 -7.55 -10.44 -16.26
CA ALA A 152 -7.58 -10.44 -17.72
C ALA A 152 -6.95 -11.71 -18.34
N LEU A 153 -6.11 -12.43 -17.60
CA LEU A 153 -5.53 -13.71 -18.02
C LEU A 153 -6.44 -14.91 -17.70
N ALA A 154 -7.50 -14.72 -16.92
CA ALA A 154 -8.45 -15.76 -16.56
C ALA A 154 -9.12 -16.50 -17.74
N PRO A 155 -9.54 -15.84 -18.85
CA PRO A 155 -10.09 -16.56 -20.00
C PRO A 155 -9.06 -17.48 -20.67
N LEU A 156 -7.76 -17.19 -20.56
CA LEU A 156 -6.67 -18.06 -21.03
C LEU A 156 -6.59 -19.38 -20.23
N VAL A 157 -7.09 -19.36 -19.00
CA VAL A 157 -7.12 -20.52 -18.08
C VAL A 157 -8.40 -21.33 -18.24
N GLY A 158 -9.39 -20.81 -18.99
CA GLY A 158 -10.66 -21.48 -19.24
C GLY A 158 -11.69 -21.33 -18.11
N VAL A 159 -11.57 -20.30 -17.26
CA VAL A 159 -12.55 -20.05 -16.20
C VAL A 159 -13.68 -19.15 -16.74
N PRO A 160 -14.96 -19.59 -16.69
CA PRO A 160 -16.08 -18.79 -17.16
C PRO A 160 -16.44 -17.69 -16.16
N TYR A 161 -16.44 -16.43 -16.61
CA TYR A 161 -16.89 -15.29 -15.79
C TYR A 161 -18.13 -14.65 -16.38
N ALA A 162 -19.12 -14.38 -15.52
CA ALA A 162 -20.18 -13.45 -15.83
C ALA A 162 -19.64 -12.00 -15.73
N PRO A 163 -20.08 -11.07 -16.59
CA PRO A 163 -19.66 -9.66 -16.52
C PRO A 163 -19.91 -9.02 -15.14
N VAL A 164 -20.99 -9.42 -14.46
CA VAL A 164 -21.32 -8.96 -13.11
C VAL A 164 -20.30 -9.43 -12.08
N MET A 165 -19.79 -10.67 -12.20
CA MET A 165 -18.77 -11.20 -11.29
C MET A 165 -17.45 -10.44 -11.43
N VAL A 166 -17.09 -10.03 -12.64
CA VAL A 166 -15.88 -9.22 -12.87
C VAL A 166 -15.98 -7.89 -12.11
N LEU A 167 -17.13 -7.23 -12.13
CA LEU A 167 -17.33 -5.97 -11.41
C LEU A 167 -17.24 -6.18 -9.89
N VAL A 168 -17.87 -7.24 -9.36
CA VAL A 168 -17.79 -7.59 -7.94
C VAL A 168 -16.35 -7.84 -7.53
N LEU A 169 -15.59 -8.63 -8.30
CA LEU A 169 -14.18 -8.91 -8.04
C LEU A 169 -13.35 -7.62 -8.01
N LEU A 170 -13.56 -6.70 -8.97
CA LEU A 170 -12.83 -5.42 -8.98
C LEU A 170 -13.09 -4.60 -7.71
N VAL A 171 -14.33 -4.57 -7.23
CA VAL A 171 -14.69 -3.87 -5.99
C VAL A 171 -14.07 -4.54 -4.77
N GLU A 172 -14.14 -5.88 -4.68
CA GLU A 172 -13.52 -6.65 -3.60
C GLU A 172 -12.01 -6.43 -3.55
N MET A 173 -11.35 -6.44 -4.71
CA MET A 173 -9.91 -6.19 -4.81
C MET A 173 -9.53 -4.77 -4.38
N LEU A 174 -10.38 -3.79 -4.67
CA LEU A 174 -10.17 -2.40 -4.22
C LEU A 174 -10.28 -2.31 -2.69
N VAL A 175 -11.31 -2.93 -2.11
CA VAL A 175 -11.53 -2.93 -0.65
C VAL A 175 -10.43 -3.70 0.07
N LEU A 176 -10.05 -4.87 -0.45
CA LEU A 176 -8.95 -5.68 0.07
C LEU A 176 -7.62 -4.92 -0.02
N GLY A 177 -7.32 -4.34 -1.18
CA GLY A 177 -6.12 -3.54 -1.41
C GLY A 177 -6.06 -2.35 -0.46
N PHE A 178 -7.16 -1.62 -0.29
CA PHE A 178 -7.24 -0.51 0.66
C PHE A 178 -6.99 -0.98 2.10
N SER A 179 -7.62 -2.07 2.53
CA SER A 179 -7.51 -2.60 3.89
C SER A 179 -6.09 -3.06 4.20
N VAL A 180 -5.48 -3.81 3.28
CA VAL A 180 -4.11 -4.33 3.42
C VAL A 180 -3.09 -3.19 3.36
N THR A 181 -3.25 -2.23 2.43
CA THR A 181 -2.36 -1.06 2.40
C THR A 181 -2.51 -0.26 3.69
N ALA A 182 -3.72 0.05 4.15
CA ALA A 182 -3.95 0.77 5.40
C ALA A 182 -3.33 0.05 6.61
N PHE A 183 -3.48 -1.27 6.70
CA PHE A 183 -2.81 -2.09 7.72
C PHE A 183 -1.29 -1.99 7.62
N GLY A 184 -0.73 -2.13 6.42
CA GLY A 184 0.69 -1.96 6.15
C GLY A 184 1.20 -0.55 6.50
N LEU A 185 0.38 0.49 6.32
CA LEU A 185 0.70 1.87 6.72
C LEU A 185 0.87 2.01 8.23
N VAL A 186 0.00 1.35 9.01
CA VAL A 186 0.08 1.32 10.49
C VAL A 186 1.38 0.65 10.94
N LEU A 187 1.73 -0.48 10.34
CA LEU A 187 3.02 -1.15 10.57
C LEU A 187 4.20 -0.26 10.19
N ALA A 188 4.14 0.34 8.99
CA ALA A 188 5.15 1.26 8.49
C ALA A 188 5.31 2.50 9.36
N ALA A 189 4.33 2.88 10.19
CA ALA A 189 4.48 3.98 11.15
C ALA A 189 5.43 3.63 12.32
N ARG A 190 5.57 2.35 12.67
CA ARG A 190 6.43 1.87 13.77
C ARG A 190 7.81 1.43 13.30
N VAL A 191 7.93 1.00 12.06
CA VAL A 191 9.16 0.44 11.50
C VAL A 191 9.96 1.54 10.79
N LYS A 192 11.27 1.60 11.08
CA LYS A 192 12.19 2.60 10.50
C LYS A 192 13.14 2.02 9.44
N GLN A 193 13.40 0.72 9.47
CA GLN A 193 14.32 0.03 8.57
C GLN A 193 13.54 -0.81 7.55
N ILE A 194 13.90 -0.70 6.28
CA ILE A 194 13.33 -1.50 5.18
C ILE A 194 13.45 -3.00 5.47
N GLN A 195 14.60 -3.46 5.96
CA GLN A 195 14.83 -4.89 6.22
C GLN A 195 13.82 -5.45 7.24
N SER A 196 13.55 -4.72 8.33
CA SER A 196 12.55 -5.12 9.33
C SER A 196 11.14 -5.15 8.74
N MET A 197 10.81 -4.19 7.86
CA MET A 197 9.50 -4.14 7.20
C MET A 197 9.31 -5.33 6.26
N MET A 198 10.36 -5.73 5.51
CA MET A 198 10.33 -6.89 4.64
C MET A 198 10.12 -8.19 5.44
N GLY A 199 10.81 -8.34 6.58
CA GLY A 199 10.61 -9.49 7.47
C GLY A 199 9.19 -9.57 8.03
N LEU A 200 8.65 -8.44 8.54
CA LEU A 200 7.27 -8.37 9.03
C LEU A 200 6.24 -8.67 7.94
N MET A 201 6.47 -8.16 6.74
CA MET A 201 5.62 -8.45 5.58
C MET A 201 5.55 -9.95 5.33
N GLN A 202 6.68 -10.66 5.33
CA GLN A 202 6.74 -12.10 5.08
C GLN A 202 6.11 -12.91 6.23
N MET A 203 6.32 -12.48 7.48
CA MET A 203 5.69 -13.06 8.67
C MET A 203 4.16 -12.97 8.63
N VAL A 204 3.60 -11.89 8.07
CA VAL A 204 2.14 -11.69 7.95
C VAL A 204 1.57 -12.36 6.71
N LEU A 205 2.28 -12.29 5.58
CA LEU A 205 1.85 -12.85 4.29
C LEU A 205 1.68 -14.36 4.36
N LEU A 206 2.62 -15.06 4.98
CA LEU A 206 2.64 -16.52 4.98
C LEU A 206 1.36 -17.07 5.67
N PRO A 207 1.01 -16.69 6.91
CA PRO A 207 -0.25 -17.10 7.53
C PRO A 207 -1.50 -16.74 6.72
N LEU A 208 -1.56 -15.53 6.15
CA LEU A 208 -2.71 -15.09 5.36
C LEU A 208 -2.87 -15.90 4.07
N MET A 209 -1.78 -16.35 3.46
CA MET A 209 -1.82 -17.22 2.28
C MET A 209 -2.42 -18.59 2.60
N PHE A 210 -2.10 -19.14 3.78
CA PHE A 210 -2.67 -20.41 4.25
C PHE A 210 -4.14 -20.27 4.69
N LEU A 211 -4.49 -19.15 5.34
CA LEU A 211 -5.86 -18.88 5.80
C LEU A 211 -6.84 -18.44 4.70
N SER A 212 -6.37 -17.99 3.53
CA SER A 212 -7.28 -17.43 2.50
C SER A 212 -8.17 -18.47 1.80
N GLY A 213 -7.98 -19.76 2.08
CA GLY A 213 -8.69 -20.84 1.42
C GLY A 213 -8.21 -21.14 -0.01
N ALA A 214 -7.20 -20.39 -0.50
CA ALA A 214 -6.64 -20.55 -1.85
C ALA A 214 -5.93 -21.89 -2.07
N LEU A 215 -5.24 -22.37 -1.04
CA LEU A 215 -4.44 -23.59 -1.06
C LEU A 215 -5.15 -24.76 -0.36
N TYR A 216 -6.05 -24.46 0.58
CA TYR A 216 -6.73 -25.46 1.41
C TYR A 216 -8.24 -25.17 1.42
N PRO A 217 -9.09 -26.16 1.05
CA PRO A 217 -10.52 -26.02 1.21
C PRO A 217 -10.89 -25.82 2.69
N LEU A 218 -11.47 -24.68 3.03
CA LEU A 218 -11.81 -24.33 4.42
C LEU A 218 -12.91 -25.22 5.02
N ALA A 219 -13.62 -25.98 4.18
CA ALA A 219 -14.68 -26.90 4.61
C ALA A 219 -14.18 -28.11 5.42
N ASN A 220 -12.86 -28.37 5.45
CA ASN A 220 -12.27 -29.53 6.13
C ASN A 220 -11.27 -29.14 7.24
N LEU A 221 -11.29 -27.90 7.73
CA LEU A 221 -10.52 -27.53 8.92
C LEU A 221 -11.25 -28.02 10.18
N PRO A 222 -10.56 -28.64 11.15
CA PRO A 222 -11.16 -29.06 12.42
C PRO A 222 -11.65 -27.87 13.28
#